data_AF-A0A8J7LIB4-F1
#
_entry.id   AF-A0A8J7LIB4-F1
#
_cell.length_a   1.000
_cell.length_b   1.000
_cell.length_c   1.000
_cell.angle_alpha   90.00
_cell.angle_beta   90.00
_cell.angle_gamma   90.00
#
_symmetry.space_group_name_H-M   'P 1'
#
loop_
_entity.id
_entity.type
_entity.pdbx_description
1 polymer ?
#
loop_
_entity_poly.entity_id
_entity_poly.type
_entity_poly.pdbx_seq_one_letter_code
_entity_poly.pdbx_strand_id
1 'polypeptide(L)'
;YQGIQKLHSNSQIPKKKPRGGKLTCEDKKSNQELAKIRVLGEHVNRKLKVFKILSFTYRNRRKRFSLRFNLIAALYNYELRLPQTEFA
;
A
#
# COMPACT_ATOMS: atom_id res chain seq x y z
N TYR A 1 -5.99 -6.38 -17.97
CA TYR A 1 -6.21 -7.19 -16.76
C TYR A 1 -6.84 -6.28 -15.69
N GLN A 2 -8.16 -6.42 -15.43
CA GLN A 2 -8.92 -5.65 -14.43
C GLN A 2 -9.64 -6.57 -13.41
N GLY A 3 -9.27 -7.85 -13.35
CA GLY A 3 -9.99 -8.88 -12.59
C GLY A 3 -10.01 -8.71 -11.06
N ILE A 4 -9.28 -7.74 -10.51
CA ILE A 4 -9.30 -7.47 -9.06
C ILE A 4 -10.65 -6.96 -8.56
N GLN A 5 -11.43 -6.26 -9.41
CA GLN A 5 -12.81 -5.89 -9.10
C GLN A 5 -13.72 -7.12 -8.89
N LYS A 6 -13.39 -8.27 -9.53
CA LYS A 6 -14.12 -9.53 -9.33
C LYS A 6 -13.77 -10.21 -8.00
N LEU A 7 -12.57 -9.96 -7.45
CA LEU A 7 -12.09 -10.54 -6.20
C LEU A 7 -12.44 -9.69 -4.97
N HIS A 8 -12.47 -8.37 -5.16
CA HIS A 8 -12.69 -7.40 -4.10
C HIS A 8 -13.62 -6.30 -4.60
N SER A 9 -14.89 -6.35 -4.18
CA SER A 9 -15.96 -5.43 -4.60
C SER A 9 -15.63 -3.96 -4.35
N ASN A 10 -14.87 -3.68 -3.28
CA ASN A 10 -14.53 -2.32 -2.86
C ASN A 10 -13.24 -1.80 -3.50
N SER A 11 -12.69 -2.49 -4.51
CA SER A 11 -11.44 -2.09 -5.18
C SER A 11 -11.65 -0.87 -6.07
N GLN A 12 -10.94 0.20 -5.75
CA GLN A 12 -10.84 1.37 -6.62
C GLN A 12 -9.58 1.28 -7.47
N ILE A 13 -9.73 1.38 -8.79
CA ILE A 13 -8.62 1.30 -9.75
C ILE A 13 -8.62 2.60 -10.55
N PRO A 14 -7.45 3.22 -10.80
CA PRO A 14 -7.37 4.37 -11.67
C PRO A 14 -7.88 4.02 -13.09
N LYS A 15 -8.63 4.94 -13.69
CA LYS A 15 -9.14 4.78 -15.05
C LYS A 15 -7.97 4.78 -16.02
N LYS A 16 -7.88 3.70 -16.81
CA LYS A 16 -6.82 3.54 -17.80
C LYS A 16 -7.12 4.40 -19.03
N LYS A 17 -6.09 4.97 -19.63
CA LYS A 17 -6.21 5.70 -20.90
C LYS A 17 -6.76 4.77 -21.99
N PRO A 18 -7.78 5.19 -22.77
CA PRO A 18 -8.29 4.39 -23.88
C PRO A 18 -7.25 4.29 -25.01
N ARG A 19 -7.31 3.21 -25.80
CA ARG A 19 -6.41 3.04 -26.96
C ARG A 19 -6.67 4.16 -27.97
N GLY A 20 -5.61 4.89 -28.35
CA GLY A 20 -5.71 6.01 -29.31
C GLY A 20 -6.37 7.29 -28.78
N GLY A 21 -6.91 7.31 -27.56
CA GLY A 21 -7.62 8.47 -26.99
C GLY A 21 -6.85 9.17 -25.87
N LYS A 22 -7.50 10.11 -25.18
CA LYS A 22 -6.96 10.80 -23.99
C LYS A 22 -7.91 10.59 -22.81
N LEU A 23 -7.38 10.72 -21.59
CA LEU A 23 -8.23 10.83 -20.39
C LEU A 23 -8.86 12.23 -20.35
N THR A 24 -10.13 12.29 -19.94
CA THR A 24 -10.80 13.57 -19.71
C THR A 24 -10.17 14.29 -18.51
N CYS A 25 -10.51 15.57 -18.31
CA CYS A 25 -10.01 16.33 -17.17
C CYS A 25 -10.51 15.74 -15.84
N GLU A 26 -11.77 15.30 -15.81
CA GLU A 26 -12.42 14.67 -14.66
C GLU A 26 -11.74 13.35 -14.30
N ASP A 27 -11.46 12.51 -15.31
CA ASP A 27 -10.77 11.24 -15.12
C ASP A 27 -9.36 11.43 -14.53
N LYS A 28 -8.65 12.46 -15.00
CA LYS A 28 -7.32 12.80 -14.46
C LYS A 28 -7.40 13.24 -13.01
N LYS A 29 -8.38 14.10 -12.67
CA LYS A 29 -8.58 14.58 -11.30
C LYS A 29 -8.92 13.43 -10.36
N SER A 30 -9.84 12.54 -10.75
CA SER A 30 -10.18 11.35 -9.98
C SER A 30 -8.95 10.44 -9.78
N ASN A 31 -8.19 10.17 -10.84
CA ASN A 31 -6.95 9.38 -10.73
C ASN A 31 -5.91 10.02 -9.80
N GLN A 32 -5.83 11.36 -9.78
CA GLN A 32 -4.93 12.10 -8.89
C GLN A 32 -5.34 11.97 -7.42
N GLU A 33 -6.64 12.07 -7.12
CA GLU A 33 -7.17 11.87 -5.77
C GLU A 33 -6.92 10.43 -5.29
N LEU A 34 -7.17 9.44 -6.14
CA LEU A 34 -6.82 8.04 -5.86
C LEU A 34 -5.32 7.85 -5.60
N ALA A 35 -4.46 8.53 -6.37
CA ALA A 35 -3.02 8.47 -6.18
C ALA A 35 -2.60 9.04 -4.83
N LYS A 36 -3.17 10.16 -4.38
CA LYS A 36 -2.89 10.75 -3.06
C LYS A 36 -3.19 9.78 -1.93
N ILE A 37 -4.33 9.10 -1.99
CA ILE A 37 -4.70 8.08 -1.00
C ILE A 37 -3.73 6.90 -1.05
N ARG A 38 -3.37 6.43 -2.25
CA ARG A 38 -2.44 5.30 -2.44
C ARG A 38 -1.06 5.56 -1.85
N VAL A 39 -0.54 6.79 -1.95
CA VAL A 39 0.77 7.18 -1.41
C VAL A 39 0.86 6.91 0.10
N LEU A 40 -0.22 7.15 0.86
CA LEU A 40 -0.25 6.84 2.29
C LEU A 40 -0.03 5.34 2.56
N GLY A 41 -0.71 4.48 1.79
CA GLY A 41 -0.52 3.02 1.88
C GLY A 41 0.88 2.57 1.42
N GLU A 42 1.44 3.23 0.39
CA GLU A 42 2.81 2.98 -0.07
C GLU A 42 3.85 3.32 1.01
N HIS A 43 3.65 4.39 1.78
CA HIS A 43 4.53 4.72 2.91
C HIS A 43 4.55 3.62 3.97
N VAL A 44 3.39 3.08 4.34
CA VAL A 44 3.30 1.96 5.28
C VAL A 44 4.00 0.73 4.70
N ASN A 45 3.71 0.39 3.43
CA ASN A 45 4.37 -0.74 2.76
C ASN A 45 5.90 -0.58 2.71
N ARG A 46 6.40 0.64 2.48
CA ARG A 46 7.84 0.94 2.52
C ARG A 46 8.43 0.64 3.89
N LYS A 47 7.79 1.11 4.97
CA LYS A 47 8.22 0.87 6.36
C LYS A 47 8.25 -0.63 6.67
N LEU A 48 7.24 -1.39 6.25
CA LEU A 48 7.20 -2.85 6.42
C LEU A 48 8.28 -3.59 5.60
N LYS A 49 8.63 -3.08 4.42
CA LYS A 49 9.69 -3.64 3.57
C LYS A 49 11.10 -3.48 4.13
N VAL A 50 11.34 -2.52 5.04
CA VAL A 50 12.63 -2.34 5.73
C VAL A 50 13.03 -3.60 6.50
N PHE A 51 12.06 -4.29 7.10
CA PHE A 51 12.28 -5.54 7.84
C PHE A 51 12.60 -6.75 6.96
N LYS A 52 12.75 -6.56 5.64
CA LYS A 52 13.10 -7.58 4.64
C LYS A 52 12.08 -8.71 4.44
N ILE A 53 11.07 -8.80 5.31
CA ILE A 53 10.03 -9.84 5.28
C ILE A 53 9.13 -9.76 4.03
N LEU A 54 8.89 -8.55 3.52
CA LEU A 54 8.09 -8.30 2.30
C LEU A 54 8.92 -7.89 1.08
N SER A 55 10.21 -7.56 1.24
CA SER A 55 11.05 -7.08 0.13
C SER A 55 11.95 -8.17 -0.47
N PHE A 56 12.30 -9.21 0.29
CA PHE A 56 13.08 -10.34 -0.19
C PHE A 56 12.28 -11.64 -0.13
N THR A 57 12.78 -12.66 -0.85
CA THR A 57 12.24 -14.02 -0.74
C THR A 57 12.30 -14.50 0.69
N TYR A 58 11.14 -14.82 1.26
CA TYR A 58 11.04 -15.30 2.64
C TYR A 58 11.56 -16.74 2.76
N ARG A 59 12.76 -16.90 3.35
CA ARG A 59 13.42 -18.21 3.51
C ARG A 59 13.06 -18.98 4.81
N ASN A 60 12.29 -18.37 5.71
CA ASN A 60 11.89 -18.99 6.97
C ASN A 60 10.61 -19.85 6.83
N ARG A 61 10.35 -20.73 7.81
CA ARG A 61 9.12 -21.56 7.83
C ARG A 61 7.86 -20.68 7.77
N ARG A 62 7.01 -20.92 6.76
CA ARG A 62 5.82 -20.10 6.47
C ARG A 62 4.72 -20.18 7.53
N LYS A 63 4.66 -21.26 8.34
CA LYS A 63 3.67 -21.43 9.42
C LYS A 63 3.62 -20.25 10.41
N ARG A 64 4.74 -19.54 10.61
CA ARG A 64 4.83 -18.37 11.51
C ARG A 64 4.98 -17.03 10.76
N PHE A 65 4.79 -17.02 9.44
CA PHE A 65 4.92 -15.79 8.64
C PHE A 65 3.95 -14.71 9.12
N SER A 66 2.66 -15.04 9.23
CA SER A 66 1.63 -14.11 9.67
C SER A 66 1.90 -13.57 11.07
N LEU A 67 2.35 -14.42 12.00
CA LEU A 67 2.71 -13.96 13.36
C LEU A 67 3.84 -12.93 13.32
N ARG A 68 4.93 -13.21 12.60
CA ARG A 68 6.07 -12.28 12.49
C ARG A 68 5.67 -10.98 11.80
N PHE A 69 4.87 -11.07 10.75
CA PHE A 69 4.34 -9.89 10.06
C PHE A 69 3.45 -9.04 10.98
N ASN A 70 2.53 -9.67 11.71
CA ASN A 70 1.64 -8.99 12.64
C ASN A 70 2.40 -8.29 13.78
N LEU A 71 3.46 -8.92 14.32
CA LEU A 71 4.30 -8.30 15.34
C LEU A 71 5.04 -7.06 14.81
N ILE A 72 5.57 -7.12 13.59
CA ILE A 72 6.21 -5.97 12.94
C ILE A 72 5.19 -4.84 12.72
N ALA A 73 4.01 -5.17 12.22
CA ALA A 73 2.94 -4.19 12.02
C ALA A 73 2.46 -3.58 13.35
N ALA A 74 2.35 -4.38 14.41
CA ALA A 74 2.00 -3.90 15.74
C ALA A 74 3.06 -2.93 16.29
N LEU A 75 4.35 -3.24 16.10
CA LEU A 75 5.45 -2.35 16.50
C LEU A 75 5.41 -1.03 15.74
N TYR A 76 5.19 -1.07 14.42
CA TYR A 76 5.07 0.13 13.61
C TYR A 76 3.85 0.98 14.02
N ASN A 77 2.70 0.35 14.29
CA ASN A 77 1.52 1.04 14.78
C ASN A 77 1.72 1.65 16.17
N TYR A 78 2.54 1.01 17.01
CA TYR A 78 2.93 1.57 18.31
C TYR A 78 3.83 2.79 18.12
N GLU A 79 4.85 2.72 17.26
CA GLU A 79 5.74 3.83 16.91
C GLU A 79 4.95 5.04 16.39
N LEU A 80 3.94 4.83 15.53
CA LEU A 80 3.10 5.90 15.01
C LEU A 80 2.25 6.62 16.08
N ARG A 81 1.99 5.97 17.21
CA ARG A 81 1.22 6.55 18.33
C ARG A 81 2.11 7.26 19.34
N LEU A 82 3.42 7.03 19.30
CA LEU A 82 4.34 7.77 20.14
C LEU A 82 4.32 9.24 19.71
N PRO A 83 4.34 10.18 20.67
CA PRO A 83 4.58 11.57 20.34
C PRO A 83 5.91 11.63 19.57
N GLN A 84 5.92 12.36 18.45
CA GLN A 84 7.17 12.68 17.78
C GLN A 84 8.00 13.42 18.81
N THR A 85 9.01 12.76 19.39
CA THR A 85 10.01 13.46 20.19
C THR A 85 10.63 14.48 19.25
N GLU A 86 10.42 15.76 19.55
CA GLU A 86 11.08 16.88 18.90
C GLU A 86 12.59 16.75 19.15
N PHE A 87 13.25 15.93 18.35
CA PHE A 87 14.67 16.09 18.13
C PHE A 87 14.77 16.93 16.87
N ALA A 88 14.91 18.24 17.12
CA ALA A 88 15.37 19.24 16.19
C ALA A 88 16.66 18.81 15.48
#